data_AF-A0A165DE02-F1
#
_entry.id   AF-A0A165DE02-F1
#
_cell.length_a   1.000
_cell.length_b   1.000
_cell.length_c   1.000
_cell.angle_alpha   90.00
_cell.angle_beta   90.00
_cell.angle_gamma   90.00
#
_symmetry.space_group_name_H-M   'P 1'
#
loop_
_entity.id
_entity.type
_entity.pdbx_description
1 polymer ?
#
loop_
_entity_poly.entity_id
_entity_poly.type
_entity_poly.pdbx_seq_one_letter_code
_entity_poly.pdbx_strand_id
1 'polypeptide(L)'
;MTKLGPKRIHTVRVRGGNSKYRALRLDSGNFAWGSEHVTKKTRIISVVYNASNNELVRTNTLVKSAIIQVDATPFRQWYEAHYAQPVTKRGTKKETTATETAEEKKLSNHTQRKYEERKKDAKIDLLLESQFAAGRLYASVSSRPGQSGRADGYVLEGKELEFYLRKIKTGKQKHAHAA
;
A
#
# COMPACT_ATOMS: atom_id res chain seq x y z
N MET A 1 -12.86 -12.09 -14.41
CA MET A 1 -12.51 -10.88 -13.61
C MET A 1 -11.28 -11.19 -12.78
N THR A 2 -10.38 -10.21 -12.57
CA THR A 2 -9.14 -10.43 -11.80
C THR A 2 -9.45 -10.55 -10.31
N LYS A 3 -9.00 -11.63 -9.66
CA LYS A 3 -9.21 -11.90 -8.24
C LYS A 3 -7.92 -11.86 -7.45
N LEU A 4 -8.03 -11.78 -6.13
CA LEU A 4 -6.88 -11.99 -5.25
C LEU A 4 -6.46 -13.47 -5.26
N GLY A 5 -5.15 -13.72 -5.36
CA GLY A 5 -4.59 -15.07 -5.26
C GLY A 5 -3.30 -15.24 -6.04
N PRO A 6 -2.73 -16.47 -6.08
CA PRO A 6 -1.45 -16.72 -6.73
C PRO A 6 -1.44 -16.26 -8.18
N LYS A 7 -0.40 -15.50 -8.55
CA LYS A 7 -0.27 -14.84 -9.85
C LYS A 7 -0.59 -15.79 -11.00
N ARG A 8 -1.65 -15.49 -11.75
CA ARG A 8 -2.05 -16.18 -12.99
C ARG A 8 -2.46 -15.15 -14.03
N ILE A 9 -1.71 -15.09 -15.14
CA ILE A 9 -1.91 -14.12 -16.22
C ILE A 9 -1.90 -14.88 -17.55
N HIS A 10 -2.91 -14.63 -18.40
CA HIS A 10 -2.94 -15.16 -19.76
C HIS A 10 -2.63 -14.05 -20.76
N THR A 11 -1.78 -14.35 -21.74
CA THR A 11 -1.51 -13.46 -22.87
C THR A 11 -2.59 -13.66 -23.94
N VAL A 12 -3.10 -12.56 -24.48
CA VAL A 12 -4.13 -12.55 -25.53
C VAL A 12 -3.62 -11.72 -26.69
N ARG A 13 -3.53 -12.33 -27.87
CA ARG A 13 -3.24 -11.61 -29.13
C ARG A 13 -4.42 -10.71 -29.50
N VAL A 14 -4.13 -9.50 -29.92
CA VAL A 14 -5.14 -8.52 -30.36
C VAL A 14 -4.81 -7.99 -31.76
N ARG A 15 -5.71 -7.18 -32.32
CA ARG A 15 -5.57 -6.58 -33.66
C ARG A 15 -4.21 -5.87 -33.82
N GLY A 16 -3.62 -6.00 -35.01
CA GLY A 16 -2.34 -5.37 -35.35
C GLY A 16 -1.11 -6.09 -34.78
N GLY A 17 -1.23 -7.37 -34.43
CA GLY A 17 -0.08 -8.16 -33.94
C GLY A 17 0.32 -7.88 -32.49
N ASN A 18 -0.39 -6.99 -31.79
CA ASN A 18 -0.12 -6.64 -30.40
C ASN A 18 -0.61 -7.73 -29.42
N SER A 19 -0.15 -7.64 -28.17
CA SER A 19 -0.56 -8.53 -27.08
C SER A 19 -1.11 -7.75 -25.89
N LYS A 20 -2.08 -8.35 -25.19
CA LYS A 20 -2.59 -7.88 -23.89
C LYS A 20 -2.43 -8.96 -22.83
N TYR A 21 -2.35 -8.56 -21.58
CA TYR A 21 -2.15 -9.46 -20.45
C TYR A 21 -3.40 -9.46 -19.56
N ARG A 22 -4.12 -10.57 -19.57
CA ARG A 22 -5.33 -10.77 -18.77
C ARG A 22 -4.95 -11.38 -17.43
N ALA A 23 -4.85 -10.55 -16.40
CA ALA A 23 -4.72 -11.08 -15.05
C ALA A 23 -6.01 -11.80 -14.63
N LEU A 24 -5.89 -13.07 -14.26
CA LEU A 24 -6.95 -13.84 -13.63
C LEU A 24 -6.83 -13.76 -12.11
N ARG A 25 -5.60 -13.88 -11.61
CA ARG A 25 -5.27 -13.76 -10.18
C ARG A 25 -3.98 -12.96 -9.98
N LEU A 26 -3.98 -12.08 -8.99
CA LEU A 26 -2.81 -11.33 -8.53
C LEU A 26 -2.83 -11.26 -7.00
N ASP A 27 -1.65 -11.29 -6.39
CA ASP A 27 -1.45 -11.19 -4.94
C ASP A 27 -0.59 -9.98 -4.55
N SER A 28 0.04 -9.34 -5.52
CA SER A 28 1.01 -8.27 -5.34
C SER A 28 0.93 -7.26 -6.48
N GLY A 29 1.37 -6.04 -6.19
CA GLY A 29 1.42 -4.93 -7.15
C GLY A 29 2.54 -3.97 -6.78
N ASN A 30 2.84 -3.02 -7.69
CA ASN A 30 3.82 -1.98 -7.41
C ASN A 30 3.10 -0.69 -6.99
N PHE A 31 3.35 -0.23 -5.76
CA PHE A 31 2.66 0.92 -5.19
C PHE A 31 3.64 2.04 -4.89
N ALA A 32 3.26 3.26 -5.29
CA ALA A 32 4.01 4.47 -4.99
C ALA A 32 3.50 5.12 -3.70
N TRP A 33 4.41 5.49 -2.81
CA TRP A 33 4.17 6.42 -1.73
C TRP A 33 4.57 7.81 -2.21
N GLY A 34 3.56 8.66 -2.44
CA GLY A 34 3.69 9.91 -3.20
C GLY A 34 4.56 10.95 -2.50
N SER A 35 4.31 11.21 -1.22
CA SER A 35 5.05 12.22 -0.44
C SER A 35 6.55 11.92 -0.35
N GLU A 36 6.92 10.64 -0.29
CA GLU A 36 8.29 10.16 -0.11
C GLU A 36 8.99 9.76 -1.41
N HIS A 37 8.32 9.89 -2.55
CA HIS A 37 8.83 9.49 -3.87
C HIS A 37 9.39 8.06 -3.92
N VAL A 38 8.85 7.14 -3.12
CA VAL A 38 9.30 5.74 -3.06
C VAL A 38 8.24 4.83 -3.67
N THR A 39 8.69 3.85 -4.43
CA THR A 39 7.82 2.83 -5.01
C THR A 39 8.29 1.45 -4.58
N LYS A 40 7.37 0.64 -4.05
CA LYS A 40 7.68 -0.71 -3.56
C LYS A 40 6.65 -1.72 -4.07
N LYS A 41 7.15 -2.90 -4.39
CA LYS A 41 6.31 -4.08 -4.59
C LYS A 41 5.76 -4.50 -3.23
N THR A 42 4.45 -4.49 -3.08
CA THR A 42 3.77 -4.89 -1.85
C THR A 42 2.68 -5.91 -2.13
N ARG A 43 2.34 -6.69 -1.11
CA ARG A 43 1.25 -7.67 -1.17
C ARG A 43 -0.08 -6.95 -1.01
N ILE A 44 -1.05 -7.33 -1.84
CA ILE A 44 -2.44 -6.88 -1.75
C ILE A 44 -3.16 -7.78 -0.75
N ILE A 45 -3.86 -7.19 0.21
CA ILE A 45 -4.53 -7.91 1.29
C ILE A 45 -6.01 -8.11 0.95
N SER A 46 -6.73 -7.03 0.66
CA SER A 46 -8.16 -7.08 0.34
C SER A 46 -8.63 -5.83 -0.40
N VAL A 47 -9.77 -5.93 -1.08
CA VAL A 47 -10.49 -4.78 -1.63
C VAL A 47 -11.46 -4.29 -0.57
N VAL A 48 -11.43 -2.99 -0.26
CA VAL A 48 -12.24 -2.41 0.84
C VAL A 48 -13.31 -1.47 0.32
N TYR A 49 -13.07 -0.80 -0.80
CA TYR A 49 -14.06 0.09 -1.40
C TYR A 49 -13.95 0.11 -2.92
N ASN A 50 -15.09 0.22 -3.59
CA ASN A 50 -15.19 0.41 -5.02
C ASN A 50 -16.31 1.40 -5.31
N ALA A 51 -16.00 2.47 -6.04
CA ALA A 51 -16.98 3.53 -6.31
C ALA A 51 -18.11 3.09 -7.26
N SER A 52 -17.87 2.08 -8.10
CA SER A 52 -18.79 1.69 -9.17
C SER A 52 -19.74 0.58 -8.77
N ASN A 53 -19.29 -0.41 -7.99
CA ASN A 53 -20.12 -1.55 -7.60
C ASN A 53 -19.61 -2.23 -6.32
N ASN A 54 -20.48 -2.35 -5.31
CA ASN A 54 -20.18 -2.99 -4.03
C ASN A 54 -19.94 -4.51 -4.13
N GLU A 55 -20.51 -5.19 -5.12
CA GLU A 55 -20.26 -6.63 -5.35
C GLU A 55 -18.79 -6.92 -5.68
N LEU A 56 -18.09 -5.94 -6.25
CA LEU A 56 -16.67 -6.06 -6.53
C LEU A 56 -15.82 -6.06 -5.25
N VAL A 57 -16.32 -5.42 -4.18
CA VAL A 57 -15.71 -5.46 -2.84
C VAL A 57 -15.97 -6.83 -2.22
N ARG A 58 -17.24 -7.29 -2.20
CA ARG A 58 -17.64 -8.58 -1.62
C ARG A 58 -16.84 -9.75 -2.19
N THR A 59 -16.55 -9.69 -3.48
CA THR A 59 -15.87 -10.77 -4.20
C THR A 59 -14.36 -10.54 -4.39
N ASN A 60 -13.76 -9.55 -3.72
CA ASN A 60 -12.34 -9.17 -3.83
C ASN A 60 -11.85 -9.06 -5.29
N THR A 61 -12.57 -8.30 -6.12
CA THR A 61 -12.24 -8.10 -7.53
C THR A 61 -11.33 -6.90 -7.73
N LEU A 62 -10.18 -7.11 -8.38
CA LEU A 62 -9.22 -6.06 -8.68
C LEU A 62 -9.58 -5.36 -9.99
N VAL A 63 -9.91 -4.07 -9.90
CA VAL A 63 -10.19 -3.17 -11.03
C VAL A 63 -9.50 -1.83 -10.83
N LYS A 64 -9.41 -1.02 -11.89
CA LYS A 64 -8.91 0.36 -11.79
C LYS A 64 -9.78 1.15 -10.80
N SER A 65 -9.14 2.00 -10.00
CA SER A 65 -9.72 2.86 -8.96
C SER A 65 -10.35 2.11 -7.78
N ALA A 66 -10.13 0.79 -7.67
CA ALA A 66 -10.47 0.07 -6.46
C ALA A 66 -9.55 0.53 -5.31
N ILE A 67 -10.15 0.75 -4.14
CA ILE A 67 -9.43 1.05 -2.91
C ILE A 67 -9.18 -0.25 -2.18
N ILE A 68 -7.90 -0.53 -1.96
CA ILE A 68 -7.40 -1.78 -1.42
C ILE A 68 -6.58 -1.54 -0.16
N GLN A 69 -6.44 -2.58 0.65
CA GLN A 69 -5.41 -2.63 1.70
C GLN A 69 -4.18 -3.35 1.17
N VAL A 70 -3.01 -2.76 1.40
CA VAL A 70 -1.70 -3.32 1.07
C VAL A 70 -0.83 -3.45 2.31
N ASP A 71 0.14 -4.35 2.25
CA ASP A 71 1.13 -4.53 3.31
C ASP A 71 2.01 -3.28 3.48
N ALA A 72 2.17 -2.81 4.72
CA ALA A 72 2.97 -1.63 5.04
C ALA A 72 4.48 -1.94 5.18
N THR A 73 4.84 -3.22 5.38
CA THR A 73 6.22 -3.62 5.75
C THR A 73 7.30 -3.12 4.77
N PRO A 74 7.12 -3.14 3.43
CA PRO A 74 8.19 -2.70 2.52
C PRO A 74 8.44 -1.20 2.57
N PHE A 75 7.41 -0.41 2.90
CA PHE A 75 7.54 1.04 3.09
C PHE A 75 8.14 1.37 4.46
N ARG A 76 7.74 0.64 5.51
CA ARG A 76 8.32 0.80 6.85
C ARG A 76 9.82 0.53 6.86
N GLN A 77 10.26 -0.58 6.27
CA GLN A 77 11.67 -0.92 6.14
C GLN A 77 12.45 0.16 5.37
N TRP A 78 11.87 0.71 4.32
CA TRP A 78 12.51 1.80 3.57
C TRP A 78 12.65 3.07 4.41
N TYR A 79 11.59 3.46 5.12
CA TYR A 79 11.59 4.67 5.95
C TYR A 79 12.62 4.57 7.07
N GLU A 80 12.67 3.43 7.78
CA GLU A 80 13.65 3.18 8.84
C GLU A 80 15.08 3.21 8.30
N ALA A 81 15.33 2.65 7.11
CA ALA A 81 16.65 2.72 6.47
C ALA A 81 17.00 4.15 5.97
N HIS A 82 16.01 4.91 5.51
CA HIS A 82 16.21 6.24 4.93
C HIS A 82 16.43 7.33 5.98
N TYR A 83 15.62 7.30 7.04
CA TYR A 83 15.60 8.30 8.12
C TYR A 83 16.30 7.85 9.40
N ALA A 84 16.68 6.57 9.52
CA ALA A 84 17.27 6.01 10.74
C ALA A 84 16.41 6.31 11.99
N GLN A 85 15.08 6.22 11.83
CA GLN A 85 14.12 6.38 12.90
C GLN A 85 12.87 5.51 12.63
N PRO A 86 12.17 5.05 13.68
CA PRO A 86 10.96 4.27 13.50
C PRO A 86 9.83 5.13 12.89
N VAL A 87 9.03 4.53 12.01
CA VAL A 87 7.86 5.19 11.40
C VAL A 87 6.80 5.57 12.43
N THR A 88 6.65 4.74 13.47
CA THR A 88 5.63 4.92 14.51
C THR A 88 6.28 5.02 15.87
N LYS A 89 5.82 5.96 16.70
CA LYS A 89 6.32 6.12 18.07
C LYS A 89 5.76 5.09 19.06
N ARG A 90 4.69 4.38 18.68
CA ARG A 90 3.86 3.52 19.57
C ARG A 90 3.87 2.02 19.24
N GLY A 91 4.79 1.53 18.42
CA GLY A 91 4.73 0.16 17.86
C GLY A 91 5.77 -0.86 18.34
N THR A 92 6.80 -0.48 19.10
CA THR A 92 7.93 -1.37 19.43
C THR A 92 7.70 -2.14 20.73
N LYS A 93 6.73 -3.05 20.74
CA LYS A 93 6.72 -4.14 21.75
C LYS A 93 6.53 -5.55 21.18
N LYS A 94 6.39 -5.73 19.86
CA LYS A 94 6.18 -7.06 19.27
C LYS A 94 7.02 -7.43 18.04
N GLU A 95 7.88 -6.54 17.54
CA GLU A 95 8.86 -6.86 16.48
C GLU A 95 10.30 -6.55 16.89
N THR A 96 10.55 -6.37 18.18
CA THR A 96 11.86 -6.30 18.82
C THR A 96 12.51 -7.69 18.92
N THR A 97 12.53 -8.43 17.81
CA THR A 97 13.33 -9.67 17.68
C THR A 97 14.09 -9.74 16.35
N ALA A 98 13.88 -8.81 15.43
CA ALA A 98 14.62 -8.76 14.16
C ALA A 98 15.45 -7.48 13.94
N THR A 99 15.24 -6.44 14.76
CA THR A 99 15.93 -5.15 14.65
C THR A 99 16.62 -4.69 15.94
N GLU A 100 16.73 -5.54 16.96
CA GLU A 100 17.62 -5.33 18.11
C GLU A 100 19.04 -5.90 17.89
N THR A 101 19.30 -6.52 16.74
CA THR A 101 20.66 -6.90 16.29
C THR A 101 21.23 -5.92 15.26
N ALA A 102 20.74 -4.68 15.23
CA ALA A 102 21.52 -3.58 14.68
C ALA A 102 22.18 -2.89 15.87
N GLU A 103 23.32 -3.44 16.30
CA GLU A 103 24.35 -2.67 17.01
C GLU A 103 24.32 -1.23 16.47
N GLU A 104 24.38 -0.22 17.34
CA GLU A 104 24.56 1.16 16.92
C GLU A 104 25.79 1.20 16.02
N LYS A 105 25.57 1.09 14.71
CA LYS A 105 26.66 1.05 13.75
C LYS A 105 27.32 2.40 13.94
N LYS A 106 28.59 2.38 14.36
CA LYS A 106 29.39 3.60 14.43
C LYS A 106 29.46 4.16 13.02
N LEU A 107 28.56 5.10 12.73
CA LEU A 107 28.49 5.81 11.47
C LEU A 107 29.58 6.87 11.46
N SER A 108 30.15 7.14 10.29
CA SER A 108 31.05 8.29 10.14
C SER A 108 30.29 9.60 10.40
N ASN A 109 30.99 10.62 10.89
CA ASN A 109 30.41 11.95 11.16
C ASN A 109 29.66 12.53 9.96
N HIS A 110 30.17 12.28 8.73
CA HIS A 110 29.50 12.69 7.49
C HIS A 110 28.14 12.00 7.31
N THR A 111 28.05 10.71 7.59
CA THR A 111 26.80 9.96 7.48
C THR A 111 25.80 10.34 8.57
N GLN A 112 26.27 10.60 9.80
CA GLN A 112 25.42 11.12 10.89
C GLN A 112 24.78 12.45 10.50
N ARG A 113 25.57 13.42 10.03
CA ARG A 113 25.07 14.71 9.55
C ARG A 113 24.02 14.56 8.45
N LYS A 114 24.24 13.64 7.50
CA LYS A 114 23.28 13.34 6.43
C LYS A 114 21.94 12.83 6.97
N TYR A 115 21.96 11.96 7.99
CA TYR A 115 20.74 11.47 8.63
C TYR A 115 20.05 12.55 9.44
N GLU A 116 20.79 13.38 10.17
CA GLU A 116 20.24 14.51 10.92
C GLU A 116 19.55 15.53 10.00
N GLU A 117 20.11 15.81 8.83
CA GLU A 117 19.49 16.67 7.83
C GLU A 117 18.16 16.06 7.33
N ARG A 118 18.13 14.77 6.98
CA ARG A 118 16.89 14.09 6.55
C ARG A 118 15.83 14.02 7.64
N LYS A 119 16.22 13.80 8.90
CA LYS A 119 15.28 13.68 10.03
C LYS A 119 14.40 14.92 10.21
N LYS A 120 14.84 16.10 9.72
CA LYS A 120 14.05 17.33 9.74
C LYS A 120 12.77 17.23 8.91
N ASP A 121 12.83 16.54 7.78
CA ASP A 121 11.70 16.40 6.84
C ASP A 121 10.90 15.11 7.06
N ALA A 122 11.27 14.31 8.06
CA ALA A 122 10.72 12.97 8.25
C ALA A 122 9.32 12.95 8.88
N LYS A 123 8.57 14.06 8.85
CA LYS A 123 7.26 14.15 9.50
C LYS A 123 6.19 13.49 8.63
N ILE A 124 5.53 12.48 9.19
CA ILE A 124 4.41 11.77 8.55
C ILE A 124 3.06 12.30 9.08
N ASP A 125 2.02 12.26 8.23
CA ASP A 125 0.64 12.53 8.62
C ASP A 125 0.10 11.52 9.66
N LEU A 126 -0.68 11.99 10.63
CA LEU A 126 -1.18 11.17 11.74
C LEU A 126 -2.05 9.99 11.26
N LEU A 127 -2.84 10.16 10.20
CA LEU A 127 -3.67 9.07 9.66
C LEU A 127 -2.80 8.00 9.03
N LEU A 128 -1.70 8.39 8.38
CA LEU A 128 -0.77 7.45 7.78
C LEU A 128 0.05 6.74 8.87
N GLU A 129 0.51 7.44 9.91
CA GLU A 129 1.18 6.84 11.08
C GLU A 129 0.30 5.74 11.73
N SER A 130 -0.99 6.01 11.89
CA SER A 130 -1.94 5.03 12.46
C SER A 130 -2.07 3.76 11.60
N GLN A 131 -1.93 3.87 10.27
CA GLN A 131 -1.99 2.75 9.34
C GLN A 131 -0.71 1.92 9.35
N PHE A 132 0.45 2.59 9.45
CA PHE A 132 1.72 1.91 9.67
C PHE A 132 1.71 1.10 10.97
N ALA A 133 1.14 1.64 12.05
CA ALA A 133 0.98 0.92 13.31
C ALA A 133 0.06 -0.31 13.17
N ALA A 134 -0.95 -0.23 12.30
CA ALA A 134 -1.82 -1.36 11.97
C ALA A 134 -1.18 -2.37 11.00
N GLY A 135 0.00 -2.09 10.45
CA GLY A 135 0.72 -2.95 9.49
C GLY A 135 0.13 -2.98 8.08
N ARG A 136 -0.83 -2.11 7.76
CA ARG A 136 -1.52 -2.09 6.45
C ARG A 136 -1.87 -0.66 6.03
N LEU A 137 -1.61 -0.35 4.77
CA LEU A 137 -1.90 0.95 4.17
C LEU A 137 -3.08 0.85 3.22
N TYR A 138 -3.88 1.92 3.10
CA TYR A 138 -4.84 2.05 2.02
C TYR A 138 -4.17 2.55 0.75
N ALA A 139 -4.48 1.92 -0.37
CA ALA A 139 -3.96 2.29 -1.68
C ALA A 139 -5.06 2.28 -2.74
N SER A 140 -4.88 3.08 -3.79
CA SER A 140 -5.73 3.11 -4.98
C SER A 140 -5.04 2.40 -6.13
N VAL A 141 -5.73 1.48 -6.81
CA VAL A 141 -5.22 0.82 -8.01
C VAL A 141 -5.34 1.77 -9.21
N SER A 142 -4.23 2.24 -9.77
CA SER A 142 -4.23 3.17 -10.92
C SER A 142 -4.19 2.43 -12.27
N SER A 143 -3.61 1.23 -12.27
CA SER A 143 -3.49 0.36 -13.43
C SER A 143 -4.81 -0.34 -13.81
N ARG A 144 -4.83 -1.02 -14.96
CA ARG A 144 -5.97 -1.84 -15.43
C ARG A 144 -5.56 -3.32 -15.44
N PRO A 145 -5.75 -4.08 -14.33
CA PRO A 145 -5.28 -5.47 -14.22
C PRO A 145 -5.73 -6.39 -15.35
N GLY A 146 -6.98 -6.21 -15.81
CA GLY A 146 -7.52 -6.98 -16.92
C GLY A 146 -6.92 -6.63 -18.29
N GLN A 147 -6.08 -5.62 -18.45
CA GLN A 147 -5.48 -5.24 -19.74
C GLN A 147 -3.95 -5.36 -19.71
N SER A 148 -3.33 -4.86 -18.64
CA SER A 148 -1.88 -4.84 -18.46
C SER A 148 -1.33 -6.02 -17.68
N GLY A 149 -2.19 -6.80 -17.00
CA GLY A 149 -1.76 -7.90 -16.15
C GLY A 149 -1.13 -7.45 -14.83
N ARG A 150 -1.22 -6.17 -14.47
CA ARG A 150 -0.60 -5.56 -13.28
C ARG A 150 -1.64 -4.88 -12.40
N ALA A 151 -1.38 -4.85 -11.09
CA ALA A 151 -2.20 -4.16 -10.10
C ALA A 151 -1.38 -3.07 -9.40
N ASP A 152 -0.79 -2.18 -10.20
CA ASP A 152 -0.01 -1.04 -9.74
C ASP A 152 -0.92 0.12 -9.30
N GLY A 153 -0.42 0.95 -8.40
CA GLY A 153 -1.19 1.99 -7.73
C GLY A 153 -0.35 2.96 -6.91
N TYR A 154 -1.03 3.70 -6.03
CA TYR A 154 -0.40 4.62 -5.08
C TYR A 154 -1.10 4.55 -3.71
N VAL A 155 -0.35 4.84 -2.65
CA VAL A 155 -0.84 4.94 -1.27
C VAL A 155 -1.71 6.18 -1.13
N LEU A 156 -2.84 6.08 -0.44
CA LEU A 156 -3.73 7.20 -0.19
C LEU A 156 -3.20 8.10 0.92
N GLU A 157 -3.20 9.41 0.69
CA GLU A 157 -2.68 10.41 1.63
C GLU A 157 -3.61 11.62 1.76
N GLY A 158 -3.46 12.38 2.85
CA GLY A 158 -4.15 13.65 3.09
C GLY A 158 -5.66 13.61 2.89
N LYS A 159 -6.20 14.60 2.17
CA LYS A 159 -7.65 14.77 1.94
C LYS A 159 -8.27 13.58 1.20
N GLU A 160 -7.53 12.93 0.31
CA GLU A 160 -8.03 11.76 -0.43
C GLU A 160 -8.23 10.58 0.53
N LEU A 161 -7.25 10.35 1.41
CA LEU A 161 -7.36 9.33 2.45
C LEU A 161 -8.54 9.60 3.39
N GLU A 162 -8.69 10.83 3.86
CA GLU A 162 -9.81 11.24 4.72
C GLU A 162 -11.17 10.97 4.05
N PHE A 163 -11.30 11.31 2.77
CA PHE A 163 -12.51 11.12 2.00
C PHE A 163 -12.90 9.63 1.93
N TYR A 164 -11.96 8.76 1.55
CA TYR A 164 -12.24 7.33 1.44
C TYR A 164 -12.47 6.67 2.80
N LEU A 165 -11.73 7.07 3.85
CA LEU A 165 -11.99 6.59 5.21
C LEU A 165 -13.41 6.93 5.66
N ARG A 166 -13.91 8.13 5.34
CA ARG A 166 -15.29 8.54 5.63
C ARG A 166 -16.29 7.65 4.89
N LYS A 167 -16.08 7.42 3.59
CA LYS A 167 -16.95 6.55 2.77
C LYS A 167 -17.00 5.12 3.30
N ILE A 168 -15.85 4.56 3.67
CA ILE A 168 -15.75 3.22 4.25
C ILE A 168 -16.50 3.14 5.59
N LYS A 169 -16.35 4.14 6.46
CA LYS A 169 -17.06 4.19 7.75
C LYS A 169 -18.58 4.28 7.58
N THR A 170 -19.07 5.18 6.71
CA THR A 170 -20.50 5.31 6.43
C THR A 170 -21.09 4.04 5.81
N GLY A 171 -20.34 3.38 4.92
CA GLY A 171 -20.77 2.10 4.35
C GLY A 171 -20.97 1.02 5.41
N LYS A 172 -20.04 0.89 6.36
CA LYS A 172 -20.16 -0.07 7.46
C LYS A 172 -21.38 0.18 8.35
N GLN A 173 -21.66 1.45 8.68
CA GLN A 173 -22.82 1.80 9.51
C GLN A 173 -24.15 1.45 8.84
N LYS A 174 -24.29 1.71 7.52
CA LYS A 174 -25.50 1.33 6.78
C LYS A 174 -25.76 -0.17 6.78
N HIS A 175 -24.71 -0.97 6.66
CA HIS A 175 -24.84 -2.43 6.68
C HIS A 175 -25.10 -2.98 8.09
N ALA A 176 -24.59 -2.32 9.15
CA ALA A 176 -24.84 -2.73 10.54
C ALA A 176 -26.27 -2.43 11.01
N HIS A 177 -26.94 -1.42 10.45
CA HIS A 177 -28.34 -1.09 10.76
C HIS A 177 -29.36 -1.85 9.89
N ALA A 178 -28.92 -2.50 8.82
CA ALA A 178 -29.77 -3.28 7.92
C ALA A 178 -29.72 -4.79 8.19
N ALA A 179 -28.97 -5.21 9.21
CA ALA A 179 -28.88 -6.58 9.73
C ALA A 179 -29.54 -6.62 11.10
#